data_AF-A0A8W8N9B4-F1
#
_entry.id   AF-A0A8W8N9B4-F1
#
_cell.length_a   1.000
_cell.length_b   1.000
_cell.length_c   1.000
_cell.angle_alpha   90.00
_cell.angle_beta   90.00
_cell.angle_gamma   90.00
#
_symmetry.space_group_name_H-M   'P 1'
#
loop_
_entity.id
_entity.type
_entity.pdbx_description
1 polymer ?
#
loop_
_entity_poly.entity_id
_entity_poly.type
_entity_poly.pdbx_seq_one_letter_code
_entity_poly.pdbx_strand_id
1 'polypeptide(L)' 'VMAGGPAFLRPVDELTTRLCYVPFDGGNALSYSRSLGMDKDLPENFVKDYCTPVYDGIQALKKWVLDQKSH' A
#
# COMPACT_ATOMS: atom_id res chain seq x y z
N VAL A 1 15.15 6.39 15.65
CA VAL A 1 14.75 7.43 14.67
C VAL A 1 13.41 7.03 14.09
N MET A 2 12.38 7.88 14.15
CA MET A 2 11.06 7.54 13.62
C MET A 2 11.10 7.56 12.08
N ALA A 3 10.71 6.44 11.46
CA ALA A 3 10.64 6.33 10.01
C ALA A 3 9.45 7.14 9.47
N GLY A 4 9.70 8.39 9.11
CA GLY A 4 8.68 9.39 8.72
C GLY A 4 8.87 10.78 9.33
N GLY A 5 9.82 10.97 10.24
CA GLY A 5 10.13 12.30 10.80
C GLY A 5 11.00 13.17 9.87
N PRO A 6 11.54 14.31 10.34
CA PRO A 6 12.38 15.22 9.56
C PRO A 6 13.62 14.57 8.93
N ALA A 7 14.12 13.50 9.55
CA ALA A 7 15.19 12.64 9.01
C ALA A 7 14.80 11.93 7.70
N PHE A 8 13.52 11.96 7.31
CA PHE A 8 12.94 11.40 6.08
C PHE A 8 12.34 12.49 5.19
N LEU A 9 12.85 13.73 5.27
CA LEU A 9 12.48 14.87 4.42
C LEU A 9 11.01 15.30 4.51
N ARG A 10 10.33 15.02 5.63
CA ARG A 10 8.99 15.56 5.91
C ARG A 10 9.09 16.84 6.75
N PRO A 11 8.29 17.89 6.46
CA PRO A 11 8.24 19.10 7.28
C PRO A 11 7.90 18.79 8.74
N VAL A 12 8.46 19.57 9.67
CA VAL A 12 8.20 19.43 11.11
C VAL A 12 6.76 19.80 11.49
N ASP A 13 6.11 20.65 10.68
CA ASP A 13 4.78 21.19 10.91
C ASP A 13 3.66 20.27 10.39
N GLU A 14 4.04 19.15 9.75
CA GLU A 14 3.11 18.21 9.13
C GLU A 14 2.82 17.02 10.05
N LEU A 15 1.54 16.76 10.31
CA LEU A 15 1.12 15.54 10.99
C LEU A 15 1.43 14.32 10.12
N THR A 16 2.47 13.57 10.51
CA THR A 16 2.90 12.38 9.77
C THR A 16 2.57 11.10 10.55
N THR A 17 1.77 10.22 9.95
CA THR A 17 1.46 8.87 10.48
C THR A 17 1.90 7.82 9.47
N ARG A 18 2.62 6.78 9.94
CA ARG A 18 3.02 5.64 9.11
C ARG A 18 2.34 4.37 9.60
N LEU A 19 1.56 3.75 8.72
CA LEU A 19 0.91 2.46 8.96
C LEU A 19 1.60 1.40 8.09
N CYS A 20 1.92 0.25 8.66
CA CYS A 20 2.42 -0.91 7.94
C CYS A 20 1.51 -2.09 8.27
N TYR A 21 0.66 -2.48 7.33
CA TYR A 21 -0.21 -3.64 7.46
C TYR A 21 -0.12 -4.43 6.17
N VAL A 22 0.48 -5.63 6.25
CA VAL A 22 0.80 -6.45 5.08
C VAL A 22 0.22 -7.87 5.21
N PRO A 23 -1.12 -8.03 5.24
CA PRO A 23 -1.77 -9.34 5.24
C PRO A 23 -2.00 -9.86 3.81
N PHE A 24 -1.01 -10.48 3.18
CA PHE A 24 -1.26 -11.22 1.93
C PHE A 24 -0.32 -12.42 1.76
N ASP A 25 -0.70 -13.34 0.88
CA ASP A 25 0.13 -14.48 0.53
C ASP A 25 1.23 -14.06 -0.47
N GLY A 26 2.39 -13.72 0.09
CA GLY A 26 3.57 -13.37 -0.70
C GLY A 26 4.09 -14.50 -1.59
N GLY A 27 3.83 -15.76 -1.23
CA GLY A 27 4.23 -16.92 -2.03
C GLY A 27 3.41 -17.00 -3.32
N ASN A 28 2.10 -16.83 -3.23
CA ASN A 28 1.20 -16.79 -4.38
C ASN A 28 1.50 -15.59 -5.29
N ALA A 29 1.59 -14.39 -4.71
CA ALA A 29 1.90 -13.16 -5.45
C ALA A 29 3.24 -13.24 -6.20
N LEU A 30 4.27 -13.79 -5.55
CA LEU A 30 5.60 -13.97 -6.16
C LEU A 30 5.59 -15.05 -7.26
N SER A 31 4.80 -16.11 -7.09
CA SER A 31 4.67 -17.17 -8.09
C SER A 31 4.04 -16.64 -9.39
N TYR A 32 2.99 -15.81 -9.28
CA TYR A 32 2.41 -15.15 -10.44
C TYR A 32 3.41 -14.20 -11.12
N SER A 33 4.09 -13.34 -10.34
CA SER A 33 5.09 -12.43 -10.88
C SER A 33 6.19 -13.16 -11.66
N ARG A 34 6.69 -14.29 -11.13
CA ARG A 34 7.67 -15.14 -11.81
C ARG A 34 7.12 -15.74 -13.11
N SER A 35 5.84 -16.11 -13.14
CA SER A 35 5.19 -16.66 -14.34
C SER A 35 5.09 -15.64 -15.48
N LEU A 36 5.04 -14.34 -15.16
CA LEU A 36 5.01 -13.26 -16.15
C LEU A 36 6.38 -13.03 -16.82
N GLY A 37 7.46 -13.39 -16.12
CA GLY A 37 8.84 -13.08 -16.49
C GLY A 37 9.33 -11.75 -15.88
N MET A 38 10.64 -11.59 -15.74
CA MET A 38 11.23 -10.43 -15.05
C MET A 38 11.21 -9.14 -15.88
N ASP A 39 11.11 -9.24 -17.20
CA ASP A 39 11.18 -8.10 -18.12
C ASP A 39 9.81 -7.46 -18.41
N LYS A 40 8.76 -7.96 -17.75
CA LYS A 40 7.39 -7.48 -17.95
C LYS A 40 6.87 -6.82 -16.68
N ASP A 41 6.21 -5.68 -16.87
CA ASP A 41 5.52 -5.01 -15.79
C ASP A 41 4.37 -5.86 -15.26
N LEU A 42 4.14 -5.78 -13.95
CA LEU A 42 2.96 -6.36 -13.33
C LEU A 42 1.71 -5.63 -13.83
N PRO A 43 0.61 -6.34 -14.10
CA PRO A 43 -0.61 -5.70 -14.55
C PRO A 43 -1.20 -4.82 -13.44
N GLU A 44 -1.95 -3.79 -13.83
CA GLU A 44 -2.49 -2.78 -12.91
C GLU A 44 -3.38 -3.38 -11.80
N ASN A 45 -4.09 -4.47 -12.12
CA ASN A 45 -4.94 -5.20 -11.19
C ASN A 45 -4.19 -6.22 -10.30
N PHE A 46 -2.87 -6.37 -10.42
CA PHE A 46 -2.09 -7.36 -9.66
C PHE A 46 -2.35 -7.29 -8.14
N VAL A 47 -2.30 -6.07 -7.57
CA VAL A 47 -2.49 -5.87 -6.13
C VAL A 47 -3.90 -6.25 -5.69
N LYS A 48 -4.90 -6.01 -6.56
CA LYS A 48 -6.29 -6.38 -6.30
C LYS A 48 -6.47 -7.90 -6.29
N ASP A 49 -5.83 -8.59 -7.24
CA ASP A 49 -6.05 -10.01 -7.49
C ASP A 49 -5.19 -10.92 -6.59
N TYR A 50 -3.97 -10.51 -6.25
CA TYR A 50 -3.01 -11.33 -5.49
C TYR A 50 -2.72 -10.82 -4.07
N CYS A 51 -3.08 -9.56 -3.78
CA CYS A 51 -2.87 -8.92 -2.48
C CYS A 51 -4.18 -8.39 -1.89
N THR A 52 -5.29 -9.11 -2.10
CA THR A 52 -6.66 -8.62 -1.82
C THR A 52 -6.85 -8.00 -0.44
N PRO A 53 -6.41 -8.58 0.69
CA PRO A 53 -6.66 -7.97 1.99
C PRO A 53 -5.90 -6.64 2.19
N VAL A 54 -4.74 -6.47 1.53
CA VAL A 54 -4.02 -5.18 1.48
C VAL A 54 -4.80 -4.17 0.63
N TYR A 55 -5.25 -4.59 -0.55
CA TYR A 55 -6.05 -3.74 -1.45
C TYR A 55 -7.32 -3.23 -0.75
N ASP A 56 -8.07 -4.13 -0.12
CA ASP A 56 -9.31 -3.81 0.59
C ASP A 56 -9.06 -2.86 1.76
N GLY A 57 -7.99 -3.09 2.53
CA GLY A 57 -7.58 -2.18 3.61
C GLY A 57 -7.28 -0.77 3.12
N ILE A 58 -6.58 -0.64 1.99
CA ILE A 58 -6.31 0.68 1.37
C ILE A 58 -7.60 1.34 0.89
N GLN A 59 -8.53 0.60 0.28
CA GLN A 59 -9.83 1.15 -0.14
C GLN A 59 -10.66 1.62 1.06
N ALA A 60 -10.67 0.88 2.16
CA ALA A 60 -11.35 1.29 3.39
C ALA A 60 -10.75 2.58 3.97
N LEU A 61 -9.42 2.70 4.01
CA LEU A 61 -8.73 3.92 4.44
C LEU A 61 -9.05 5.10 3.52
N LYS A 62 -8.99 4.90 2.20
CA LYS A 62 -9.35 5.92 1.21
C LYS A 62 -10.78 6.41 1.44
N LYS A 63 -11.73 5.49 1.63
CA LYS A 63 -13.12 5.82 1.94
C LYS A 63 -13.20 6.67 3.21
N TRP A 64 -12.57 6.23 4.30
CA TRP A 64 -12.57 6.96 5.56
C TRP A 64 -12.04 8.40 5.43
N VAL A 65 -10.92 8.61 4.72
CA VAL A 65 -10.34 9.94 4.48
C VAL A 65 -11.28 10.83 3.66
N LEU A 66 -11.94 10.28 2.63
CA LEU A 66 -12.90 11.04 1.83
C LEU A 66 -14.15 11.41 2.63
N ASP A 67 -14.61 10.50 3.48
CA ASP A 67 -15.76 10.75 4.37
C ASP A 67 -15.45 11.90 5.35
N GLN A 68 -14.19 12.11 5.77
CA GLN A 68 -13.81 13.25 6.63
C GLN A 68 -13.93 14.62 5.95
N LYS A 69 -13.83 14.69 4.62
CA LYS A 69 -13.93 15.97 3.87
C LYS A 69 -15.37 16.45 3.69
N SER A 70 -16.35 15.59 4.02
CA SER A 70 -17.78 15.88 3.88
C SER A 70 -18.38 16.53 5.13
N HIS A 71 -17.55 16.82 6.14
CA HIS A 71 -17.87 17.50 7.39
C HIS A 71 -16.95 18.72 7.57
#